data_AF-A0A632U6Y6-F1
#
_entry.id   AF-A0A632U6Y6-F1
#
_cell.length_a   1.000
_cell.length_b   1.000
_cell.length_c   1.000
_cell.angle_alpha   90.00
_cell.angle_beta   90.00
_cell.angle_gamma   90.00
#
_symmetry.space_group_name_H-M   'P 1'
#
loop_
_entity.id
_entity.type
_entity.pdbx_description
1 polymer ?
#
loop_
_entity_poly.entity_id
_entity_poly.type
_entity_poly.pdbx_seq_one_letter_code
_entity_poly.pdbx_strand_id
1 'polypeptide(L)'
;MMNNPITGYQSLADEDYKMLAYISSLKGLLKPFKSKGELELLESNARSVREMMEPLMQRLIRSARRYPVRQLPLIFTIGPAPSGANFLRWRNQQNNKSGTPAFSNLIGDPKIPQRARDALLEIERDRIVFNMQMSVLTFIIRQARECQEKMEQAEKLYQGRQNS
;
A
#
# COMPACT_ATOMS: atom_id res chain seq x y z
N MET A 1 5.59 -12.51 38.45
CA MET A 1 5.52 -13.37 37.24
C MET A 1 4.59 -12.69 36.25
N MET A 2 5.11 -12.21 35.12
CA MET A 2 4.34 -11.43 34.15
C MET A 2 3.49 -12.37 33.28
N ASN A 3 2.17 -12.32 33.46
CA ASN A 3 1.19 -12.90 32.53
C ASN A 3 1.31 -12.15 31.20
N ASN A 4 2.08 -12.69 30.25
CA ASN A 4 2.00 -12.25 28.86
C ASN A 4 0.82 -13.02 28.24
N PRO A 5 -0.31 -12.37 27.89
CA PRO A 5 -1.32 -13.08 27.13
C PRO A 5 -0.66 -13.50 25.83
N ILE A 6 -0.95 -14.71 25.38
CA ILE A 6 -0.70 -15.13 24.00
C ILE A 6 -1.46 -14.07 23.16
N THR A 7 -0.81 -13.00 22.72
CA THR A 7 -1.48 -11.91 22.00
C THR A 7 -1.57 -12.30 20.55
N GLY A 8 -2.78 -12.31 20.00
CA GLY A 8 -3.02 -12.52 18.58
C GLY A 8 -2.44 -11.38 17.72
N TYR A 9 -2.73 -11.43 16.42
CA TYR A 9 -2.44 -10.31 15.54
C TYR A 9 -3.12 -9.03 16.05
N GLN A 10 -2.41 -7.90 15.95
CA GLN A 10 -2.97 -6.58 16.23
C GLN A 10 -3.16 -5.86 14.90
N SER A 11 -4.42 -5.65 14.52
CA SER A 11 -4.79 -4.94 13.30
C SER A 11 -4.29 -3.50 13.33
N LEU A 12 -4.11 -2.91 12.15
CA LEU A 12 -3.76 -1.50 12.03
C LEU A 12 -4.82 -0.63 12.72
N ALA A 13 -4.37 0.41 13.43
CA ALA A 13 -5.19 1.41 14.08
C ALA A 13 -4.86 2.81 13.56
N ASP A 14 -5.68 3.80 13.90
CA ASP A 14 -5.51 5.19 13.45
C ASP A 14 -4.15 5.78 13.85
N GLU A 15 -3.60 5.37 15.00
CA GLU A 15 -2.28 5.78 15.48
C GLU A 15 -1.17 5.40 14.50
N ASP A 16 -1.32 4.27 13.80
CA ASP A 16 -0.35 3.80 12.81
C ASP A 16 -0.34 4.67 11.55
N TYR A 17 -1.44 5.38 11.32
CA TYR A 17 -1.61 6.33 10.22
C TYR A 17 -1.42 7.78 10.65
N LYS A 18 -1.23 8.10 11.94
CA LYS A 18 -1.25 9.48 12.45
C LYS A 18 -0.31 10.44 11.69
N MET A 19 0.91 10.01 11.42
CA MET A 19 1.87 10.80 10.62
C MET A 19 1.48 10.86 9.14
N LEU A 20 0.97 9.76 8.59
CA LEU A 20 0.51 9.70 7.20
C LEU A 20 -0.69 10.61 6.96
N ALA A 21 -1.69 10.58 7.85
CA ALA A 21 -2.93 11.36 7.76
C ALA A 21 -2.70 12.88 7.74
N TYR A 22 -1.65 13.35 8.41
CA TYR A 22 -1.26 14.76 8.36
C TYR A 22 -0.76 15.19 6.96
N ILE A 23 -0.10 14.28 6.23
CA ILE A 23 0.59 14.61 4.96
C ILE A 23 -0.24 14.18 3.75
N SER A 24 -1.04 13.12 3.86
CA SER A 24 -1.72 12.44 2.75
C SER A 24 -3.14 12.94 2.45
N SER A 25 -3.54 14.07 3.02
CA SER A 25 -4.90 14.58 2.79
C SER A 25 -5.14 14.84 1.29
N LEU A 26 -6.26 14.38 0.76
CA LEU A 26 -6.69 14.65 -0.62
C LEU A 26 -7.01 16.15 -0.88
N LYS A 27 -6.77 17.01 0.11
CA LYS A 27 -7.10 18.44 0.12
C LYS A 27 -6.38 19.23 -0.99
N GLY A 28 -5.36 18.67 -1.62
CA GLY A 28 -4.67 19.23 -2.78
C GLY A 28 -5.06 18.63 -4.14
N LEU A 29 -5.85 17.55 -4.17
CA LEU A 29 -6.19 16.83 -5.40
C LEU A 29 -7.37 17.45 -6.14
N LEU A 30 -8.42 17.88 -5.42
CA LEU A 30 -9.65 18.41 -6.02
C LEU A 30 -9.67 19.93 -5.94
N LYS A 31 -8.91 20.56 -6.85
CA LYS A 31 -8.87 22.01 -7.02
C LYS A 31 -8.63 22.38 -8.49
N PRO A 32 -8.88 23.64 -8.89
CA PRO A 32 -8.53 24.12 -10.22
C PRO A 32 -7.01 24.31 -10.34
N PHE A 33 -6.29 23.30 -10.86
CA PHE A 33 -4.86 23.42 -11.16
C PHE A 33 -4.64 24.49 -12.24
N LYS A 34 -3.65 25.36 -12.05
CA LYS A 34 -3.35 26.52 -12.89
C LYS A 34 -2.02 26.44 -13.61
N SER A 35 -1.12 25.55 -13.20
CA SER A 35 0.19 25.41 -13.81
C SER A 35 0.74 24.00 -13.66
N LYS A 36 1.73 23.68 -14.51
CA LYS A 36 2.56 22.48 -14.38
C LYS A 36 3.13 22.32 -12.97
N GLY A 37 3.62 23.40 -12.36
CA GLY A 37 4.23 23.36 -11.02
C GLY A 37 3.29 22.86 -9.92
N GLU A 38 1.99 23.11 -10.02
CA GLU A 38 1.03 22.57 -9.05
C GLU A 38 0.84 21.05 -9.19
N LEU A 39 0.99 20.51 -10.40
CA LEU A 39 0.97 19.06 -10.63
C LEU A 39 2.27 18.39 -10.21
N GLU A 40 3.42 19.06 -10.37
CA GLU A 40 4.71 18.61 -9.82
C GLU A 40 4.65 18.49 -8.30
N LEU A 41 4.05 19.46 -7.63
CA LEU A 41 3.84 19.42 -6.18
C LEU A 41 2.90 18.27 -5.78
N LEU A 42 1.81 18.04 -6.52
CA LEU A 42 0.92 16.89 -6.28
C LEU A 42 1.66 15.56 -6.43
N GLU A 43 2.48 15.42 -7.48
CA GLU A 43 3.29 14.22 -7.72
C GLU A 43 4.29 14.00 -6.57
N SER A 44 5.02 15.04 -6.19
CA SER A 44 6.01 15.01 -5.11
C SER A 44 5.38 14.58 -3.79
N ASN A 45 4.26 15.20 -3.41
CA ASN A 45 3.52 14.85 -2.19
C ASN A 45 3.07 13.39 -2.21
N ALA A 46 2.52 12.91 -3.34
CA ALA A 46 2.08 11.52 -3.47
C ALA A 46 3.26 10.53 -3.37
N ARG A 47 4.44 10.88 -3.93
CA ARG A 47 5.67 10.08 -3.77
C ARG A 47 6.12 10.01 -2.31
N SER A 48 6.19 11.15 -1.62
CA SER A 48 6.57 11.19 -0.21
C SER A 48 5.64 10.35 0.67
N VAL A 49 4.31 10.44 0.45
CA VAL A 49 3.35 9.61 1.18
C VAL A 49 3.59 8.12 0.91
N ARG A 50 3.84 7.74 -0.35
CA ARG A 50 4.12 6.35 -0.73
C ARG A 50 5.39 5.82 -0.05
N GLU A 51 6.43 6.63 0.07
CA GLU A 51 7.67 6.27 0.77
C GLU A 51 7.45 6.13 2.29
N MET A 52 6.65 7.01 2.88
CA MET A 52 6.27 6.93 4.29
C MET A 52 5.38 5.72 4.63
N MET A 53 4.84 5.00 3.64
CA MET A 53 4.15 3.73 3.87
C MET A 53 5.10 2.55 4.13
N GLU A 54 6.40 2.68 3.85
CA GLU A 54 7.38 1.60 4.03
C GLU A 54 7.44 1.07 5.48
N PRO A 55 7.50 1.91 6.55
CA PRO A 55 7.48 1.42 7.93
C PRO A 55 6.21 0.62 8.27
N LEU A 56 5.06 1.03 7.72
CA LEU A 56 3.79 0.34 7.90
C LEU A 56 3.82 -1.04 7.23
N MET A 57 4.36 -1.12 6.00
CA MET A 57 4.59 -2.38 5.30
C MET A 57 5.46 -3.33 6.13
N GLN A 58 6.59 -2.84 6.65
CA GLN A 58 7.50 -3.63 7.48
C GLN A 58 6.84 -4.08 8.80
N ARG A 59 5.99 -3.26 9.40
CA ARG A 59 5.18 -3.66 10.57
C ARG A 59 4.22 -4.79 10.22
N LEU A 60 3.52 -4.74 9.10
CA LEU A 60 2.62 -5.81 8.67
C LEU A 60 3.37 -7.13 8.42
N ILE A 61 4.52 -7.08 7.72
CA ILE A 61 5.40 -8.24 7.50
C ILE A 61 5.86 -8.85 8.82
N ARG A 62 6.32 -8.03 9.77
CA ARG A 62 6.75 -8.52 11.09
C ARG A 62 5.61 -9.12 11.89
N SER A 63 4.41 -8.55 11.80
CA SER A 63 3.24 -9.01 12.55
C SER A 63 2.76 -10.38 12.06
N ALA A 64 2.83 -10.65 10.75
CA ALA A 64 2.56 -11.97 10.18
C ALA A 64 3.56 -13.06 10.60
N ARG A 65 4.74 -12.70 11.14
CA ARG A 65 5.75 -13.65 11.68
C ARG A 65 5.49 -14.04 13.14
N ARG A 66 4.40 -13.58 13.75
CA ARG A 66 4.02 -13.90 15.13
C ARG A 66 3.06 -15.07 15.19
N TYR A 67 2.95 -15.68 16.37
CA TYR A 67 1.90 -16.67 16.63
C TYR A 67 0.52 -16.02 16.46
N PRO A 68 -0.50 -16.71 15.90
CA PRO A 68 -0.47 -18.09 15.43
C PRO A 68 0.06 -18.29 14.00
N VAL A 69 0.15 -17.22 13.20
CA VAL A 69 0.46 -17.30 11.76
C VAL A 69 1.85 -17.89 11.48
N ARG A 70 2.84 -17.67 12.36
CA ARG A 70 4.19 -18.25 12.25
C ARG A 70 4.22 -19.78 12.11
N GLN A 71 3.19 -20.48 12.60
CA GLN A 71 3.11 -21.94 12.53
C GLN A 71 2.58 -22.46 11.18
N LEU A 72 2.09 -21.57 10.32
CA LEU A 72 1.55 -21.91 9.02
C LEU A 72 2.66 -21.88 7.96
N PRO A 73 2.55 -22.67 6.87
CA PRO A 73 3.47 -22.62 5.74
C PRO A 73 3.19 -21.40 4.85
N LEU A 74 2.94 -20.23 5.46
CA LEU A 74 2.55 -19.01 4.79
C LEU A 74 3.41 -17.86 5.29
N ILE A 75 4.11 -17.20 4.37
CA ILE A 75 4.92 -16.03 4.66
C ILE A 75 4.36 -14.81 3.96
N PHE A 76 4.55 -13.67 4.63
CA PHE A 76 4.21 -12.36 4.10
C PHE A 76 5.46 -11.67 3.58
N THR A 77 5.42 -11.23 2.33
CA THR A 77 6.60 -10.76 1.58
C THR A 77 6.29 -9.54 0.74
N ILE A 78 7.34 -8.86 0.29
CA ILE A 78 7.25 -7.78 -0.68
C ILE A 78 7.17 -8.38 -2.09
N GLY A 79 6.24 -7.88 -2.89
CA GLY A 79 6.13 -8.10 -4.33
C GLY A 79 6.34 -6.78 -5.06
N PRO A 80 7.57 -6.50 -5.55
CA PRO A 80 7.84 -5.32 -6.37
C PRO A 80 7.03 -5.36 -7.66
N ALA A 81 6.55 -4.21 -8.12
CA ALA A 81 5.85 -4.05 -9.40
C ALA A 81 6.62 -3.15 -10.36
N PRO A 82 6.41 -3.29 -11.70
CA PRO A 82 7.05 -2.42 -12.70
C PRO A 82 6.77 -0.92 -12.52
N SER A 83 5.70 -0.55 -11.82
CA SER A 83 5.38 0.83 -11.45
C SER A 83 6.29 1.43 -10.38
N GLY A 84 7.26 0.66 -9.87
CA GLY A 84 8.14 1.02 -8.76
C GLY A 84 7.47 0.93 -7.39
N ALA A 85 6.23 0.46 -7.30
CA ALA A 85 5.53 0.25 -6.04
C ALA A 85 5.85 -1.12 -5.44
N ASN A 86 5.93 -1.16 -4.11
CA ASN A 86 6.07 -2.39 -3.33
C ASN A 86 4.69 -2.82 -2.81
N PHE A 87 4.26 -4.03 -3.16
CA PHE A 87 3.00 -4.59 -2.68
C PHE A 87 3.24 -5.70 -1.67
N LEU A 88 2.31 -5.87 -0.74
CA LEU A 88 2.30 -7.00 0.18
C LEU A 88 1.72 -8.24 -0.49
N ARG A 89 2.42 -9.36 -0.36
CA ARG A 89 2.09 -10.62 -1.02
C ARG A 89 2.30 -11.82 -0.10
N TRP A 90 1.27 -12.65 0.01
CA TRP A 90 1.36 -13.99 0.58
C TRP A 90 2.19 -14.91 -0.33
N ARG A 91 3.02 -15.76 0.27
CA ARG A 91 3.65 -16.89 -0.41
C ARG A 91 3.53 -18.13 0.45
N ASN A 92 3.09 -19.21 -0.17
CA ASN A 92 3.12 -20.51 0.49
C ASN A 92 4.56 -21.06 0.43
N GLN A 93 5.04 -21.66 1.52
CA GLN A 93 6.40 -22.21 1.60
C GLN A 93 6.49 -23.66 1.14
N GLN A 94 5.36 -24.36 1.03
CA GLN A 94 5.27 -25.76 0.64
C GLN A 94 4.86 -25.94 -0.82
N ASN A 95 4.41 -24.88 -1.49
CA ASN A 95 4.06 -24.89 -2.91
C ASN A 95 4.31 -23.53 -3.55
N ASN A 96 4.24 -23.46 -4.88
CA ASN A 96 4.51 -22.23 -5.64
C ASN A 96 3.33 -21.24 -5.66
N LYS A 97 2.27 -21.46 -4.89
CA LYS A 97 1.13 -20.53 -4.86
C LYS A 97 1.49 -19.26 -4.11
N SER A 98 0.96 -18.14 -4.58
CA SER A 98 1.20 -16.81 -4.02
C SER A 98 -0.04 -15.94 -4.13
N GLY A 99 -0.11 -14.85 -3.36
CA GLY A 99 -1.27 -13.96 -3.31
C GLY A 99 -2.52 -14.65 -2.77
N THR A 100 -3.68 -14.29 -3.31
CA THR A 100 -4.99 -14.85 -2.90
C THR A 100 -5.02 -16.38 -2.93
N PRO A 101 -4.51 -17.08 -3.97
CA PRO A 101 -4.44 -18.54 -3.96
C PRO A 101 -3.65 -19.15 -2.79
N ALA A 102 -2.62 -18.48 -2.27
CA ALA A 102 -1.86 -19.01 -1.13
C ALA A 102 -2.66 -18.88 0.18
N PHE A 103 -3.34 -17.74 0.34
CA PHE A 103 -4.20 -17.44 1.48
C PHE A 103 -5.45 -18.33 1.52
N SER A 104 -6.19 -18.41 0.40
CA SER A 104 -7.48 -19.09 0.33
C SER A 104 -7.40 -20.58 0.67
N ASN A 105 -6.30 -21.25 0.28
CA ASN A 105 -6.12 -22.67 0.61
C ASN A 105 -5.97 -22.91 2.11
N LEU A 106 -5.34 -21.99 2.85
CA LEU A 106 -5.08 -22.18 4.27
C LEU A 106 -6.26 -21.74 5.13
N ILE A 107 -6.89 -20.62 4.82
CA ILE A 107 -8.03 -20.15 5.61
C ILE A 107 -9.23 -21.11 5.51
N GLY A 108 -9.37 -21.81 4.37
CA GLY A 108 -10.42 -22.81 4.15
C GLY A 108 -10.08 -24.23 4.64
N ASP A 109 -8.84 -24.50 5.08
CA ASP A 109 -8.46 -25.83 5.55
C ASP A 109 -9.02 -26.07 6.96
N PRO A 110 -9.87 -27.10 7.18
CA PRO A 110 -10.45 -27.40 8.48
C PRO A 110 -9.41 -27.73 9.55
N LYS A 111 -8.20 -28.17 9.17
CA LYS A 111 -7.10 -28.48 10.08
C LYS A 111 -6.47 -27.25 10.72
N ILE A 112 -6.69 -26.06 10.15
CA ILE A 112 -6.15 -24.82 10.70
C ILE A 112 -6.96 -24.42 11.95
N PRO A 113 -6.32 -24.13 13.10
CA PRO A 113 -7.06 -23.70 14.29
C PRO A 113 -7.84 -22.39 14.05
N GLN A 114 -9.01 -22.24 14.67
CA GLN A 114 -9.87 -21.04 14.49
C GLN A 114 -9.10 -19.75 14.74
N ARG A 115 -8.31 -19.70 15.82
CA ARG A 115 -7.47 -18.56 16.16
C ARG A 115 -6.49 -18.16 15.05
N ALA A 116 -5.98 -19.14 14.31
CA ALA A 116 -5.10 -18.89 13.17
C ALA A 116 -5.88 -18.35 11.97
N ARG A 117 -7.10 -18.85 11.73
CA ARG A 117 -8.01 -18.29 10.72
C ARG A 117 -8.39 -16.85 11.02
N ASP A 118 -8.69 -16.52 12.28
CA ASP A 118 -9.02 -15.15 12.71
C ASP A 118 -7.83 -14.20 12.46
N ALA A 119 -6.63 -14.60 12.86
CA ALA A 119 -5.43 -13.81 12.60
C ALA A 119 -5.12 -13.65 11.11
N LEU A 120 -5.30 -14.70 10.30
CA LEU A 120 -5.14 -14.64 8.84
C LEU A 120 -6.13 -13.66 8.21
N LEU A 121 -7.39 -13.67 8.66
CA LEU A 121 -8.43 -12.77 8.14
C LEU A 121 -8.06 -11.30 8.40
N GLU A 122 -7.62 -10.98 9.62
CA GLU A 122 -7.22 -9.61 9.96
C GLU A 122 -6.00 -9.15 9.15
N ILE A 123 -4.97 -9.98 9.00
CA ILE A 123 -3.81 -9.61 8.18
C ILE A 123 -4.21 -9.44 6.71
N GLU A 124 -5.13 -10.27 6.21
CA GLU A 124 -5.61 -10.14 4.83
C GLU A 124 -6.40 -8.84 4.62
N ARG A 125 -7.21 -8.39 5.59
CA ARG A 125 -7.87 -7.08 5.53
C ARG A 125 -6.85 -5.95 5.43
N ASP A 126 -5.84 -5.96 6.28
CA ASP A 126 -4.78 -4.95 6.26
C ASP A 126 -3.97 -4.99 4.97
N ARG A 127 -3.68 -6.18 4.43
CA ARG A 127 -3.03 -6.35 3.11
C ARG A 127 -3.85 -5.71 2.00
N ILE A 128 -5.14 -5.99 1.96
CA ILE A 128 -6.05 -5.49 0.91
C ILE A 128 -6.06 -3.96 0.93
N VAL A 129 -6.27 -3.36 2.10
CA VAL A 129 -6.32 -1.91 2.27
C VAL A 129 -4.97 -1.27 1.96
N PHE A 130 -3.87 -1.81 2.49
CA PHE A 130 -2.52 -1.31 2.22
C PHE A 130 -2.20 -1.33 0.72
N ASN A 131 -2.46 -2.45 0.05
CA ASN A 131 -2.21 -2.58 -1.39
C ASN A 131 -3.11 -1.66 -2.23
N MET A 132 -4.36 -1.44 -1.81
CA MET A 132 -5.26 -0.45 -2.43
C MET A 132 -4.67 0.96 -2.29
N GLN A 133 -4.23 1.36 -1.09
CA GLN A 133 -3.61 2.67 -0.83
C GLN A 133 -2.34 2.87 -1.69
N MET A 134 -1.48 1.85 -1.77
CA MET A 134 -0.30 1.87 -2.65
C MET A 134 -0.67 2.02 -4.14
N SER A 135 -1.76 1.37 -4.57
CA SER A 135 -2.27 1.47 -5.95
C SER A 135 -2.78 2.87 -6.26
N VAL A 136 -3.55 3.47 -5.35
CA VAL A 136 -4.08 4.84 -5.48
C VAL A 136 -2.94 5.86 -5.57
N LEU A 137 -1.96 5.80 -4.67
CA LEU A 137 -0.81 6.72 -4.70
C LEU A 137 -0.01 6.58 -6.00
N THR A 138 0.23 5.34 -6.44
CA THR A 138 0.95 5.07 -7.68
C THR A 138 0.19 5.60 -8.90
N PHE A 139 -1.14 5.50 -8.88
CA PHE A 139 -1.99 6.06 -9.93
C PHE A 139 -1.94 7.60 -9.94
N ILE A 140 -2.04 8.26 -8.78
CA ILE A 140 -1.94 9.71 -8.66
C ILE A 140 -0.60 10.21 -9.20
N ILE A 141 0.51 9.58 -8.81
CA ILE A 141 1.86 9.91 -9.29
C ILE A 141 1.92 9.86 -10.81
N ARG A 142 1.43 8.77 -11.41
CA ARG A 142 1.42 8.60 -12.87
C ARG A 142 0.55 9.66 -13.56
N GLN A 143 -0.66 9.90 -13.06
CA GLN A 143 -1.57 10.88 -13.65
C GLN A 143 -1.04 12.31 -13.53
N ALA A 144 -0.47 12.68 -12.38
CA ALA A 144 0.14 13.99 -12.18
C ALA A 144 1.24 14.24 -13.23
N ARG A 145 2.12 13.25 -13.45
CA ARG A 145 3.19 13.34 -14.46
C ARG A 145 2.66 13.46 -15.89
N GLU A 146 1.72 12.60 -16.28
CA GLU A 146 1.09 12.67 -17.61
C GLU A 146 0.40 14.03 -17.85
N CYS A 147 -0.21 14.62 -16.83
CA CYS A 147 -0.83 15.94 -16.92
C CYS A 147 0.21 17.07 -17.00
N GLN A 148 1.37 16.96 -16.33
CA GLN A 148 2.46 17.93 -16.46
C GLN A 148 2.92 18.03 -17.92
N GLU A 149 3.13 16.89 -18.59
CA GLU A 149 3.54 16.83 -20.00
C GLU A 149 2.50 17.47 -20.92
N LYS A 150 1.21 17.21 -20.67
CA LYS A 150 0.09 17.81 -21.42
C LYS A 150 -0.02 19.32 -21.21
N MET A 151 0.17 19.80 -19.97
CA MET A 151 0.15 21.24 -19.68
C MET A 151 1.32 21.96 -20.37
N GLU A 152 2.52 21.39 -20.28
CA GLU A 152 3.70 21.95 -20.95
C GLU A 152 3.51 22.03 -22.47
N GLN A 153 2.93 20.99 -23.08
CA GLN A 153 2.62 21.00 -24.50
C GLN A 153 1.60 22.08 -24.86
N ALA A 154 0.55 22.25 -24.07
CA ALA A 154 -0.47 23.28 -24.29
C ALA A 154 0.12 24.71 -24.19
N GLU A 155 0.97 24.96 -23.19
CA GLU A 155 1.66 26.24 -23.01
C GLU A 155 2.60 26.56 -24.18
N LYS A 156 3.38 25.57 -24.65
CA LYS A 156 4.25 25.72 -25.83
C LYS A 156 3.47 26.05 -27.10
N LEU A 157 2.34 25.39 -27.34
CA LEU A 157 1.48 25.66 -28.50
C LEU A 157 0.88 27.08 -28.45
N TYR A 158 0.50 27.56 -27.26
CA TYR A 158 0.01 28.93 -27.09
C TYR A 158 1.10 29.97 -27.39
N GLN A 159 2.31 29.78 -26.86
CA GLN A 159 3.45 30.68 -27.10
C GLN A 159 3.89 30.68 -28.56
N GLY A 160 3.91 29.51 -29.22
CA GLY A 160 4.25 29.41 -30.65
C GLY A 160 3.28 30.17 -31.57
N ARG A 161 2.01 30.29 -31.19
CA ARG A 161 1.01 31.09 -31.90
C ARG A 161 1.12 32.59 -31.66
N GLN A 162 1.71 33.03 -30.55
CA GLN A 162 1.92 34.46 -30.29
C GLN A 162 3.16 35.01 -31.03
N ASN A 163 4.09 34.14 -31.39
CA ASN A 163 5.32 34.49 -32.10
C ASN A 163 5.21 34.32 -33.64
N SER A 164 4.00 34.06 -34.15
CA SER A 164 3.68 33.94 -35.59
C SER A 164 2.77 35.08 -36.03
#